data_AF-A0A1F9P971-F1
#
_entry.id   AF-A0A1F9P971-F1
#
_cell.length_a   1.000
_cell.length_b   1.000
_cell.length_c   1.000
_cell.angle_alpha   90.00
_cell.angle_beta   90.00
_cell.angle_gamma   90.00
#
_symmetry.space_group_name_H-M   'P 1'
#
loop_
_entity.id
_entity.type
_entity.pdbx_description
1 polymer ?
#
loop_
_entity_poly.entity_id
_entity_poly.type
_entity_poly.pdbx_seq_one_letter_code
_entity_poly.pdbx_strand_id
1 'polypeptide(L)'
;MKYLVILNANSIAGKLYLQGNNDGTVKENTTMHPVLHCIHIDMDTYSPSYILLNRKSLKKEKLHQSILLPPHSIEMILEFFDEEDLADPLNDKLPIGFVKT
;
A
#
# COMPACT_ATOMS: atom_id res chain seq x y z
N MET A 1 -10.11 -4.91 -1.93
CA MET A 1 -9.19 -4.64 -0.81
C MET A 1 -7.88 -4.12 -1.38
N LYS A 2 -7.31 -3.09 -0.76
CA LYS A 2 -6.07 -2.42 -1.16
C LYS A 2 -5.12 -2.41 0.03
N TYR A 3 -3.84 -2.23 -0.24
CA TYR A 3 -2.80 -2.34 0.75
C TYR A 3 -1.81 -1.18 0.65
N LEU A 4 -1.46 -0.59 1.79
CA LEU A 4 -0.28 0.26 1.91
C LEU A 4 0.85 -0.59 2.48
N VAL A 5 1.91 -0.75 1.70
CA VAL A 5 3.12 -1.46 2.12
C VAL A 5 4.16 -0.41 2.44
N ILE A 6 4.53 -0.31 3.72
CA ILE A 6 5.56 0.60 4.22
C ILE A 6 6.86 -0.18 4.24
N LEU A 7 7.88 0.28 3.52
CA LEU A 7 9.17 -0.39 3.52
C LEU A 7 10.07 0.13 4.64
N ASN A 8 10.90 -0.76 5.15
CA ASN A 8 11.97 -0.40 6.07
C ASN A 8 13.02 0.43 5.31
N ALA A 9 13.18 1.70 5.68
CA ALA A 9 14.10 2.65 5.03
C ALA A 9 15.58 2.23 5.07
N ASN A 10 15.96 1.37 6.02
CA ASN A 10 17.33 0.88 6.16
C ASN A 10 17.63 -0.34 5.27
N SER A 11 16.59 -1.02 4.79
CA SER A 11 16.74 -2.14 3.85
C SER A 11 17.21 -1.67 2.47
N ILE A 12 17.79 -2.59 1.68
CA ILE A 12 18.20 -2.30 0.30
C ILE A 12 17.00 -1.82 -0.53
N ALA A 13 15.85 -2.51 -0.40
CA ALA A 13 14.63 -2.12 -1.10
C ALA A 13 14.15 -0.72 -0.66
N GLY A 14 14.08 -0.45 0.65
CA GLY A 14 13.69 0.86 1.15
C GLY A 14 14.55 2.00 0.61
N LYS A 15 15.87 1.83 0.59
CA LYS A 15 16.80 2.82 0.00
C LYS A 15 16.54 3.07 -1.48
N LEU A 16 16.29 2.01 -2.26
CA LEU A 16 15.97 2.12 -3.68
C LEU A 16 14.65 2.86 -3.91
N TYR A 17 13.60 2.51 -3.15
CA TYR A 17 12.28 3.12 -3.33
C TYR A 17 12.22 4.57 -2.84
N LEU A 18 13.08 4.99 -1.91
CA LEU A 18 13.24 6.41 -1.53
C LEU A 18 13.77 7.28 -2.67
N GLN A 19 14.43 6.72 -3.68
CA GLN A 19 15.01 7.47 -4.80
C GLN A 19 13.99 7.91 -5.88
N GLY A 20 12.70 7.56 -5.74
CA GLY A 20 11.63 8.16 -6.56
C GLY A 20 10.54 7.20 -7.06
N ASN A 21 10.69 5.90 -6.85
CA ASN A 21 9.75 4.87 -7.35
C ASN A 21 8.67 4.45 -6.34
N ASN A 22 8.44 5.27 -5.30
CA ASN A 22 7.37 5.08 -4.31
C ASN A 22 6.09 5.86 -4.67
N ASP A 23 4.99 5.51 -3.98
CA ASP A 23 3.69 6.17 -4.09
C ASP A 23 3.50 7.27 -3.02
N GLY A 24 4.48 7.42 -2.15
CA GLY A 24 4.49 8.37 -1.05
C GLY A 24 5.56 8.01 -0.04
N THR A 25 5.66 8.82 1.01
CA THR A 25 6.54 8.55 2.15
C THR A 25 5.81 8.85 3.44
N VAL A 26 6.06 8.03 4.46
CA VAL A 26 5.61 8.28 5.83
C VAL A 26 6.83 8.61 6.69
N LYS A 27 6.67 9.55 7.61
CA LYS A 27 7.73 9.94 8.54
C LYS A 27 7.50 9.28 9.88
N GLU A 28 8.47 8.50 10.34
CA GLU A 28 8.52 7.98 11.70
C GLU A 28 9.76 8.59 12.38
N ASN A 29 9.56 9.39 13.43
CA ASN A 29 10.62 10.16 14.08
C ASN A 29 11.42 11.01 13.08
N THR A 30 12.68 10.66 12.84
CA THR A 30 13.59 11.33 11.89
C THR A 30 13.73 10.59 10.56
N THR A 31 13.11 9.42 10.41
CA THR A 31 13.30 8.52 9.26
C THR A 31 12.11 8.61 8.32
N MET A 32 12.38 8.67 7.02
CA MET A 32 11.37 8.64 5.97
C MET A 32 11.29 7.23 5.41
N HIS A 33 10.10 6.63 5.46
CA HIS A 33 9.85 5.28 4.95
C HIS A 33 9.04 5.38 3.65
N PRO A 34 9.48 4.73 2.56
CA PRO A 34 8.75 4.77 1.31
C PRO A 34 7.52 3.87 1.40
N VAL A 35 6.43 4.33 0.78
CA VAL A 35 5.12 3.65 0.78
C VAL A 35 4.82 3.17 -0.63
N LEU A 36 4.34 1.93 -0.73
CA LEU A 36 3.82 1.34 -1.97
C LEU A 36 2.33 1.09 -1.83
N HIS A 37 1.55 1.62 -2.76
CA HIS A 37 0.12 1.33 -2.87
C HIS A 37 -0.09 0.08 -3.74
N CYS A 38 -0.56 -0.99 -3.11
CA CYS A 38 -0.71 -2.30 -3.72
C CYS A 38 -2.20 -2.67 -3.81
N ILE A 39 -2.57 -3.34 -4.89
CA ILE A 39 -3.93 -3.89 -5.09
C ILE A 39 -4.00 -5.37 -4.72
N HIS A 40 -2.86 -6.03 -4.56
CA HIS A 40 -2.77 -7.43 -4.19
C HIS A 40 -1.41 -7.74 -3.56
N ILE A 41 -1.42 -8.63 -2.58
CA ILE A 41 -0.24 -9.17 -1.90
C ILE A 41 -0.40 -10.69 -1.84
N ASP A 42 0.63 -11.40 -2.28
CA ASP A 42 0.72 -12.86 -2.22
C ASP A 42 1.94 -13.25 -1.39
N MET A 43 1.68 -13.81 -0.21
CA MET A 43 2.70 -14.24 0.75
C MET A 43 2.95 -15.75 0.69
N ASP A 44 2.08 -16.52 0.04
CA ASP A 44 2.00 -17.97 0.22
C ASP A 44 2.52 -18.75 -0.99
N THR A 45 2.47 -18.17 -2.19
CA THR A 45 2.61 -18.94 -3.43
C THR A 45 4.02 -18.98 -3.99
N TYR A 46 4.84 -17.94 -3.79
CA TYR A 46 6.10 -17.77 -4.52
C TYR A 46 7.34 -18.36 -3.83
N SER A 47 7.57 -18.05 -2.55
CA SER A 47 8.70 -18.55 -1.76
C SER A 47 8.64 -17.97 -0.34
N PRO A 48 9.07 -18.69 0.72
CA PRO A 48 9.20 -18.09 2.06
C PRO A 48 10.20 -16.92 2.11
N SER A 49 11.04 -16.77 1.08
CA SER A 49 12.04 -15.69 0.99
C SER A 49 11.53 -14.40 0.35
N TYR A 50 10.34 -14.42 -0.28
CA TYR A 50 9.82 -13.29 -1.03
C TYR A 50 8.30 -13.17 -0.94
N ILE A 51 7.83 -11.93 -0.85
CA ILE A 51 6.42 -11.57 -0.97
C ILE A 51 6.23 -10.93 -2.33
N LEU A 52 5.20 -11.37 -3.05
CA LEU A 52 4.80 -10.77 -4.31
C LEU A 52 3.78 -9.65 -4.04
N LEU A 53 4.07 -8.47 -4.57
CA LEU A 53 3.23 -7.27 -4.47
C LEU A 53 2.82 -6.84 -5.87
N ASN A 54 1.52 -6.60 -6.09
CA ASN A 54 1.05 -6.00 -7.33
C ASN A 54 0.61 -4.56 -7.06
N ARG A 55 1.26 -3.62 -7.73
CA ARG A 55 0.94 -2.19 -7.70
C ARG A 55 0.07 -1.79 -8.87
N LYS A 56 -0.85 -0.87 -8.59
CA LYS A 56 -1.54 -0.07 -9.62
C LYS A 56 -0.88 1.31 -9.58
N SER A 57 -0.07 1.64 -10.58
CA SER A 57 0.63 2.93 -10.62
C SER A 57 -0.37 4.08 -10.49
N LEU A 58 -0.15 4.94 -9.48
CA LEU A 58 -0.93 6.17 -9.28
C LEU A 58 -0.42 7.33 -10.17
N LYS A 59 0.82 7.23 -10.69
CA LYS A 59 1.37 8.19 -11.63
C LYS A 59 0.88 7.87 -13.04
N LYS A 60 0.67 8.90 -13.87
CA LYS A 60 0.03 8.86 -15.21
C LYS A 60 0.57 7.83 -16.21
N GLU A 61 1.69 7.17 -15.91
CA GLU A 61 2.23 6.05 -16.66
C GLU A 61 1.60 4.74 -16.15
N LYS A 62 0.64 4.23 -16.94
CA LYS A 62 -0.24 3.07 -16.67
C LYS A 62 0.49 1.72 -16.65
N LEU A 63 1.53 1.55 -15.86
CA LEU A 63 2.18 0.25 -15.70
C LEU A 63 1.76 -0.37 -14.37
N HIS A 64 0.96 -1.43 -14.47
CA HIS A 64 0.84 -2.40 -13.38
C HIS A 64 2.21 -3.01 -13.17
N GLN A 65 2.67 -3.04 -11.92
CA GLN A 65 3.99 -3.56 -11.57
C GLN A 65 3.85 -4.68 -10.57
N SER A 66 4.42 -5.83 -10.89
CA SER A 66 4.64 -6.94 -9.96
C SER A 66 6.04 -6.80 -9.36
N ILE A 67 6.13 -6.77 -8.03
CA ILE A 67 7.37 -6.58 -7.29
C ILE A 67 7.55 -7.76 -6.34
N LEU A 68 8.73 -8.36 -6.37
CA LEU A 68 9.15 -9.33 -5.37
C LEU A 68 9.99 -8.61 -4.31
N LEU A 69 9.54 -8.63 -3.06
CA LEU A 69 10.28 -8.05 -1.94
C LEU A 69 10.62 -9.11 -0.89
N PRO A 70 11.83 -9.08 -0.32
CA PRO A 70 12.13 -9.87 0.87
C PRO A 70 11.24 -9.42 2.05
N PRO A 71 10.70 -10.33 2.88
CA PRO A 71 9.84 -9.96 4.00
C PRO A 71 10.46 -8.96 4.97
N HIS A 72 11.77 -9.11 5.26
CA HIS A 72 12.51 -8.21 6.15
C HIS A 72 12.65 -6.76 5.63
N SER A 73 12.32 -6.51 4.36
CA SER A 73 12.32 -5.16 3.79
C SER A 73 11.01 -4.41 4.02
N ILE A 74 9.98 -5.10 4.53
CA ILE A 74 8.68 -4.53 4.84
C ILE A 74 8.66 -4.20 6.33
N GLU A 75 8.35 -2.95 6.64
CA GLU A 75 8.14 -2.49 8.01
C GLU A 75 6.71 -2.80 8.47
N MET A 76 5.74 -2.54 7.59
CA MET A 76 4.32 -2.69 7.91
C MET A 76 3.48 -2.87 6.65
N ILE A 77 2.39 -3.64 6.77
CA ILE A 77 1.36 -3.76 5.75
C ILE A 77 0.04 -3.33 6.39
N LEU A 78 -0.61 -2.34 5.79
CA LEU A 78 -1.92 -1.86 6.20
C LEU A 78 -2.94 -2.21 5.12
N GLU A 79 -4.00 -2.89 5.50
CA GLU A 79 -5.11 -3.21 4.63
C GLU A 79 -6.21 -2.13 4.76
N PHE A 80 -6.79 -1.72 3.63
CA PHE A 80 -7.85 -0.73 3.59
C PHE A 80 -8.79 -0.93 2.38
N PHE A 81 -9.93 -0.24 2.43
CA PHE A 81 -10.89 -0.14 1.34
C PHE A 81 -10.87 1.31 0.82
N ASP A 82 -10.85 1.50 -0.49
CA ASP A 82 -11.04 2.84 -1.05
C ASP A 82 -12.52 3.21 -0.93
N GLU A 83 -12.82 4.41 -0.45
CA GLU A 83 -14.19 4.90 -0.30
C GLU A 83 -14.95 4.97 -1.64
N GLU A 84 -14.24 5.10 -2.78
CA GLU A 84 -14.83 5.01 -4.12
C GLU A 84 -15.34 3.60 -4.47
N ASP A 85 -14.80 2.55 -3.85
CA ASP A 85 -15.28 1.17 -4.01
C ASP A 85 -16.48 0.85 -3.08
N LEU A 86 -16.82 1.77 -2.15
CA LEU A 86 -17.99 1.68 -1.26
C LEU A 86 -19.22 2.41 -1.82
N ALA A 87 -19.07 3.12 -2.95
CA ALA A 87 -20.15 3.85 -3.60
C ALA A 87 -20.75 3.05 -4.75
N ASP A 88 -21.62 2.09 -4.43
CA ASP A 88 -22.66 1.57 -5.34
C ASP A 88 -23.99 1.44 -4.55
N PRO A 89 -25.17 1.62 -5.16
CA PRO A 89 -26.13 2.69 -4.91
C PRO A 89 -27.35 2.18 -4.11
N LEU A 90 -27.12 1.21 -3.21
CA LEU A 90 -28.17 0.42 -2.59
C LEU A 90 -27.99 0.40 -1.06
N ASN A 91 -28.09 1.56 -0.42
CA ASN A 91 -28.54 1.62 0.97
C ASN A 91 -29.14 2.99 1.31
N ASP A 92 -30.27 3.30 0.66
CA ASP A 92 -31.37 3.91 1.39
C ASP A 92 -31.68 3.02 2.60
N LYS A 93 -31.36 3.54 3.80
CA LYS A 93 -31.50 2.97 5.16
C LYS A 93 -30.15 2.64 5.80
N LEU A 94 -29.61 3.59 6.55
CA LEU A 94 -29.24 3.39 7.97
C LEU A 94 -29.21 4.77 8.66
N PRO A 95 -29.42 4.81 9.99
CA PRO A 95 -30.14 5.89 10.67
C PRO A 95 -29.29 7.12 10.95
N ILE A 96 -30.01 8.23 11.08
CA ILE A 96 -29.66 9.51 11.66
C ILE A 96 -28.61 9.37 12.76
N GLY A 97 -27.53 10.14 12.64
CA GLY A 97 -26.85 10.67 13.82
C GLY A 97 -25.34 10.77 13.73
N PHE A 98 -24.82 11.76 13.00
CA PHE A 98 -23.67 12.54 13.49
C PHE A 98 -23.85 13.99 13.04
N VAL A 99 -24.24 14.82 14.01
CA VAL A 99 -24.27 16.28 13.89
C VAL A 99 -22.84 16.77 13.84
N LYS A 100 -22.51 17.56 12.80
CA LYS A 100 -21.27 18.33 12.72
C LYS A 100 -21.51 19.67 13.42
N THR A 101 -20.69 19.99 14.42
CA THR A 101 -20.57 21.35 14.97
C THR A 101 -20.06 22.31 13.92
#